data_AF-A0A382AHY8-F1
#
_entry.id   AF-A0A382AHY8-F1
#
_cell.length_a   1.000
_cell.length_b   1.000
_cell.length_c   1.000
_cell.angle_alpha   90.00
_cell.angle_beta   90.00
_cell.angle_gamma   90.00
#
_symmetry.space_group_name_H-M   'P 1'
#
loop_
_entity.id
_entity.type
_entity.pdbx_description
1 polymer ?
#
loop_
_entity_poly.entity_id
_entity_poly.type
_entity_poly.pdbx_seq_one_letter_code
_entity_poly.pdbx_strand_id
1 'polypeptide(L)'
;MDLSQYFTSSDLAGIAPEIILTITAMAVLTIEMARIFRPGIMLSVAALGLGLAGVAIAQGGFDDKLLFGGMLYFNKFSMFFDFLYLFVGLLTLIFSQGYLEKMGSKSRGEYPALILFSVIGMMLMTRANDLVMVFLGLELLSLSLYVLVGFLRQNLYSNESGLKYLLLGAFSTGFFLFGAALTYGA
;
A
#
# COMPACT_ATOMS: atom_id res chain seq x y z
N MET A 1 17.55 20.27 -18.62
CA MET A 1 17.69 19.88 -17.20
C MET A 1 17.81 18.38 -17.18
N ASP A 2 19.03 17.87 -17.03
CA ASP A 2 19.28 16.42 -17.01
C ASP A 2 18.76 15.84 -15.70
N LEU A 3 17.61 15.17 -15.79
CA LEU A 3 16.93 14.48 -14.67
C LEU A 3 17.83 13.43 -14.00
N SER A 4 18.87 12.96 -14.68
CA SER A 4 19.86 12.01 -14.15
C SER A 4 20.70 12.55 -13.00
N GLN A 5 20.76 13.88 -12.80
CA GLN A 5 21.46 14.47 -11.66
C GLN A 5 20.66 14.38 -10.35
N TYR A 6 19.34 14.17 -10.44
CA TYR A 6 18.43 14.05 -9.29
C TYR A 6 17.84 12.64 -9.12
N PHE A 7 17.76 11.86 -10.19
CA PHE A 7 17.25 10.49 -10.19
C PHE A 7 18.31 9.52 -10.70
N THR A 8 18.87 8.75 -9.76
CA THR A 8 19.85 7.70 -10.07
C THR A 8 19.12 6.41 -10.43
N SER A 9 19.73 5.56 -11.27
CA SER A 9 19.20 4.20 -11.53
C SER A 9 19.03 3.38 -10.24
N SER A 10 19.85 3.66 -9.22
CA SER A 10 19.76 3.09 -7.88
C SER A 10 18.49 3.53 -7.13
N ASP A 11 18.05 4.78 -7.30
CA ASP A 11 16.83 5.30 -6.69
C ASP A 11 15.61 4.56 -7.22
N LEU A 12 15.55 4.39 -8.55
CA LEU A 12 14.47 3.68 -9.22
C LEU A 12 14.45 2.19 -8.87
N ALA A 13 15.62 1.57 -8.73
CA ALA A 13 15.73 0.19 -8.28
C ALA A 13 15.25 0.00 -6.82
N GLY A 14 15.46 1.00 -5.96
CA GLY A 14 15.02 0.96 -4.56
C GLY A 14 13.50 0.95 -4.39
N ILE A 15 12.77 1.71 -5.21
CA ILE A 15 11.29 1.77 -5.20
C ILE A 15 10.63 0.80 -6.20
N ALA A 16 11.40 -0.10 -6.81
CA ALA A 16 10.88 -1.08 -7.75
C ALA A 16 9.72 -1.93 -7.18
N PRO A 17 9.76 -2.41 -5.92
CA PRO A 17 8.65 -3.16 -5.34
C PRO A 17 7.34 -2.35 -5.31
N GLU A 18 7.39 -1.09 -4.89
CA GLU A 18 6.24 -0.19 -4.81
C GLU A 18 5.67 0.12 -6.21
N ILE A 19 6.53 0.29 -7.21
CA ILE A 19 6.13 0.45 -8.61
C ILE A 19 5.41 -0.80 -9.11
N ILE A 20 5.97 -2.00 -8.85
CA ILE A 20 5.36 -3.28 -9.25
C ILE A 20 3.98 -3.43 -8.62
N LEU A 21 3.84 -3.15 -7.32
CA LEU A 21 2.55 -3.22 -6.63
C LEU A 21 1.55 -2.19 -7.18
N THR A 22 2.00 -0.98 -7.49
CA THR A 22 1.15 0.08 -8.06
C THR A 22 0.63 -0.33 -9.43
N ILE A 23 1.50 -0.82 -10.31
CA ILE A 23 1.13 -1.33 -11.64
C ILE A 23 0.18 -2.52 -11.49
N THR A 24 0.43 -3.42 -10.54
CA THR A 24 -0.45 -4.56 -10.26
C THR A 24 -1.84 -4.08 -9.81
N ALA A 25 -1.92 -3.12 -8.89
CA ALA A 25 -3.20 -2.57 -8.42
C ALA A 25 -3.97 -1.91 -9.56
N MET A 26 -3.30 -1.12 -10.40
CA MET A 26 -3.89 -0.55 -11.62
C MET A 26 -4.33 -1.62 -12.62
N ALA A 27 -3.55 -2.69 -12.81
CA ALA A 27 -3.91 -3.81 -13.66
C ALA A 27 -5.17 -4.53 -13.15
N VAL A 28 -5.28 -4.76 -11.84
CA VAL A 28 -6.48 -5.36 -11.23
C VAL A 28 -7.72 -4.49 -11.48
N LEU A 29 -7.62 -3.17 -11.28
CA LEU A 29 -8.73 -2.25 -11.52
C LEU A 29 -9.13 -2.17 -12.99
N THR A 30 -8.17 -2.19 -13.92
CA THR A 30 -8.46 -2.18 -15.36
C THR A 30 -9.09 -3.49 -15.84
N ILE A 31 -8.65 -4.65 -15.32
CA ILE A 31 -9.28 -5.96 -15.61
C ILE A 31 -10.74 -5.98 -15.14
N GLU A 32 -11.00 -5.41 -13.96
CA GLU A 32 -12.36 -5.19 -13.46
C GLU A 32 -13.17 -4.28 -14.39
N MET A 33 -12.63 -3.13 -14.77
CA MET A 33 -13.30 -2.20 -15.69
C MET A 33 -13.65 -2.85 -17.03
N ALA A 34 -12.78 -3.73 -17.55
CA ALA A 34 -13.00 -4.51 -18.77
C ALA A 34 -14.07 -5.61 -18.64
N ARG A 35 -14.73 -5.71 -17.48
CA ARG A 35 -15.76 -6.71 -17.13
C ARG A 35 -15.30 -8.17 -17.14
N ILE A 36 -13.99 -8.42 -17.06
CA ILE A 36 -13.43 -9.77 -16.95
C ILE A 36 -13.45 -10.17 -15.46
N PHE A 37 -14.65 -10.39 -14.93
CA PHE A 37 -14.86 -10.63 -13.50
C PHE A 37 -14.77 -12.11 -13.15
N ARG A 38 -13.60 -12.54 -12.67
CA ARG A 38 -13.46 -13.82 -11.96
C ARG A 38 -12.62 -13.62 -10.69
N PRO A 39 -13.16 -13.96 -9.50
CA PRO A 39 -12.44 -13.74 -8.24
C PRO A 39 -11.08 -14.45 -8.21
N GLY A 40 -11.00 -15.66 -8.77
CA GLY A 40 -9.74 -16.41 -8.88
C GLY A 40 -8.68 -15.71 -9.75
N ILE A 41 -9.07 -15.04 -10.85
CA ILE A 41 -8.12 -14.32 -11.72
C ILE A 41 -7.57 -13.08 -10.99
N MET A 42 -8.44 -12.32 -10.33
CA MET A 42 -8.04 -11.11 -9.60
C MET A 42 -7.06 -11.42 -8.48
N LEU A 43 -7.34 -12.47 -7.69
CA LEU A 43 -6.40 -12.94 -6.67
C LEU A 43 -5.09 -13.42 -7.28
N SER A 44 -5.14 -14.17 -8.38
CA SER A 44 -3.92 -14.66 -9.03
C SER A 44 -3.04 -13.50 -9.50
N VAL A 45 -3.62 -12.47 -10.12
CA VAL A 45 -2.90 -11.26 -10.55
C VAL A 45 -2.30 -10.52 -9.35
N ALA A 46 -3.09 -10.32 -8.29
CA ALA A 46 -2.61 -9.65 -7.07
C ALA A 46 -1.50 -10.45 -6.36
N ALA A 47 -1.65 -11.77 -6.24
CA ALA A 47 -0.65 -12.66 -5.66
C ALA A 47 0.64 -12.70 -6.50
N LEU A 48 0.52 -12.70 -7.83
CA LEU A 48 1.67 -12.59 -8.73
C LEU A 48 2.39 -11.26 -8.53
N GLY A 49 1.67 -10.13 -8.43
CA GLY A 49 2.28 -8.84 -8.17
C GLY A 49 3.00 -8.77 -6.82
N LEU A 50 2.41 -9.32 -5.76
CA LEU A 50 3.07 -9.45 -4.45
C LEU A 50 4.33 -10.32 -4.53
N GLY A 51 4.27 -11.43 -5.28
CA GLY A 51 5.43 -12.30 -5.51
C GLY A 51 6.55 -11.61 -6.28
N LEU A 52 6.22 -10.87 -7.35
CA LEU A 52 7.17 -10.09 -8.13
C LEU A 52 7.80 -8.98 -7.30
N ALA A 53 7.03 -8.30 -6.44
CA ALA A 53 7.54 -7.32 -5.51
C ALA A 53 8.51 -7.96 -4.49
N GLY A 54 8.19 -9.15 -3.97
CA GLY A 54 9.08 -9.91 -3.07
C GLY A 54 10.39 -10.30 -3.75
N VAL A 55 10.33 -10.72 -5.01
CA VAL A 55 11.53 -11.02 -5.82
C VAL A 55 12.35 -9.75 -6.05
N ALA A 56 11.72 -8.61 -6.33
CA ALA A 56 12.40 -7.33 -6.49
C ALA A 56 13.14 -6.90 -5.21
N ILE A 57 12.52 -7.08 -4.03
CA ILE A 57 13.16 -6.83 -2.73
C ILE A 57 14.39 -7.73 -2.57
N ALA A 58 14.25 -9.03 -2.85
CA ALA A 58 15.35 -9.99 -2.71
C ALA A 58 16.54 -9.68 -3.64
N GLN A 59 16.28 -9.17 -4.85
CA GLN A 59 17.31 -8.76 -5.80
C GLN A 59 17.95 -7.40 -5.44
N GLY A 60 17.30 -6.59 -4.61
CA GLY A 60 17.79 -5.28 -4.19
C GLY A 60 19.08 -5.30 -3.36
N GLY A 61 19.49 -6.48 -2.87
CA GLY A 61 20.68 -6.67 -2.05
C GLY A 61 20.50 -6.21 -0.60
N PHE A 62 21.45 -6.56 0.27
CA PHE A 62 21.41 -6.26 1.71
C PHE A 62 22.14 -4.97 2.09
N ASP A 63 22.58 -4.20 1.10
CA ASP A 63 23.34 -2.97 1.32
C ASP A 63 22.41 -1.82 1.69
N ASP A 64 22.84 -1.03 2.65
CA ASP A 64 22.13 0.17 3.07
C ASP A 64 22.20 1.23 1.95
N LYS A 65 21.03 1.72 1.53
CA LYS A 65 20.90 2.68 0.43
C LYS A 65 20.06 3.87 0.89
N LEU A 66 20.64 5.06 0.77
CA LEU A 66 19.90 6.32 0.82
C LEU A 66 19.36 6.61 -0.57
N LEU A 67 18.05 6.78 -0.67
CA LEU A 67 17.35 7.02 -1.93
C LEU A 67 16.77 8.45 -1.93
N PHE A 68 16.66 9.05 -3.11
CA PHE A 68 16.02 10.36 -3.33
C PHE A 68 16.55 11.46 -2.39
N GLY A 69 17.87 11.60 -2.31
CA GLY A 69 18.51 12.62 -1.47
C GLY A 69 18.33 12.41 0.04
N GLY A 70 17.97 11.20 0.46
CA GLY A 70 17.82 10.82 1.87
C GLY A 70 16.38 10.85 2.40
N MET A 71 15.38 11.01 1.53
CA MET A 71 13.96 10.91 1.90
C MET A 71 13.53 9.49 2.27
N LEU A 72 14.16 8.50 1.61
CA LEU A 72 13.94 7.08 1.87
C LEU A 72 15.25 6.40 2.24
N TYR A 73 15.20 5.55 3.27
CA TYR A 73 16.32 4.74 3.71
C TYR A 73 15.98 3.26 3.58
N PHE A 74 16.68 2.57 2.69
CA PHE A 74 16.52 1.14 2.47
C PHE A 74 17.64 0.41 3.21
N ASN A 75 17.27 -0.43 4.18
CA ASN A 75 18.19 -1.22 4.97
C ASN A 75 17.60 -2.60 5.27
N LYS A 76 18.34 -3.42 6.02
CA LYS A 76 17.89 -4.77 6.43
C LYS A 76 16.62 -4.77 7.28
N PHE A 77 16.40 -3.74 8.07
CA PHE A 77 15.21 -3.59 8.91
C PHE A 77 13.97 -3.33 8.04
N SER A 78 14.02 -2.37 7.13
CA SER A 78 12.93 -2.09 6.20
C SER A 78 12.65 -3.29 5.30
N MET A 79 13.68 -3.98 4.80
CA MET A 79 13.54 -5.20 4.03
C MET A 79 12.74 -6.29 4.78
N PHE A 80 13.03 -6.51 6.07
CA PHE A 80 12.29 -7.48 6.88
C PHE A 80 10.80 -7.13 6.97
N PHE A 81 10.48 -5.87 7.24
CA PHE A 81 9.10 -5.40 7.32
C PHE A 81 8.39 -5.45 5.97
N ASP A 82 9.08 -5.17 4.87
CA ASP A 82 8.49 -5.29 3.53
C ASP A 82 8.06 -6.73 3.24
N PHE A 83 8.90 -7.73 3.56
CA PHE A 83 8.51 -9.14 3.44
C PHE A 83 7.34 -9.49 4.36
N LEU A 84 7.32 -8.97 5.58
CA LEU A 84 6.21 -9.14 6.51
C LEU A 84 4.91 -8.56 5.93
N TYR A 85 4.95 -7.36 5.36
CA TYR A 85 3.76 -6.72 4.77
C TYR A 85 3.27 -7.44 3.52
N LEU A 86 4.17 -7.91 2.66
CA LEU A 86 3.81 -8.75 1.52
C LEU A 86 3.13 -10.04 1.97
N PHE A 87 3.65 -10.67 3.03
CA PHE A 87 3.07 -11.89 3.60
C PHE A 87 1.67 -11.63 4.20
N VAL A 88 1.52 -10.58 5.01
CA VAL A 88 0.24 -10.18 5.59
C VAL A 88 -0.77 -9.80 4.50
N GLY A 89 -0.34 -9.07 3.46
CA GLY A 89 -1.15 -8.72 2.31
C GLY A 89 -1.65 -9.97 1.57
N LEU A 90 -0.77 -10.93 1.32
CA LEU A 90 -1.12 -12.20 0.67
C LEU A 90 -2.12 -13.02 1.50
N LEU A 91 -1.88 -13.18 2.80
CA LEU A 91 -2.81 -13.88 3.69
C LEU A 91 -4.18 -13.21 3.74
N THR A 92 -4.20 -11.87 3.81
CA THR A 92 -5.45 -11.10 3.82
C THR A 92 -6.23 -11.29 2.52
N LEU A 93 -5.56 -11.33 1.37
CA LEU A 93 -6.20 -11.62 0.09
C LEU A 93 -6.78 -13.03 0.03
N ILE A 94 -6.07 -14.04 0.54
CA ILE A 94 -6.53 -15.44 0.53
C ILE A 94 -7.75 -15.62 1.43
N PHE A 95 -7.69 -15.10 2.67
CA PHE A 95 -8.80 -15.27 3.63
C PHE A 95 -10.02 -14.42 3.30
N SER A 96 -9.86 -13.26 2.67
CA SER A 96 -10.96 -12.35 2.36
C SER A 96 -11.91 -12.88 1.28
N GLN A 97 -11.44 -13.72 0.35
CA GLN A 97 -12.28 -14.27 -0.73
C GLN A 97 -13.48 -15.05 -0.20
N GLY A 98 -13.23 -16.04 0.67
CA GLY A 98 -14.29 -16.86 1.24
C GLY A 98 -15.26 -16.07 2.12
N TYR A 99 -14.81 -14.95 2.69
CA TYR A 99 -15.67 -14.06 3.47
C TYR A 99 -16.58 -13.21 2.57
N LEU A 100 -16.01 -12.58 1.52
CA LEU A 100 -16.77 -11.73 0.60
C LEU A 100 -17.83 -12.50 -0.18
N GLU A 101 -17.51 -13.72 -0.61
CA GLU A 101 -18.46 -14.62 -1.29
C GLU A 101 -19.65 -14.97 -0.39
N LYS A 102 -19.40 -15.28 0.89
CA LYS A 102 -20.45 -15.59 1.87
C LYS A 102 -21.34 -14.40 2.19
N MET A 103 -20.80 -13.19 2.19
CA MET A 103 -21.55 -11.96 2.46
C MET A 103 -22.36 -11.46 1.25
N GLY A 104 -22.38 -12.21 0.14
CA GLY A 104 -23.17 -11.86 -1.06
C GLY A 104 -22.66 -10.63 -1.81
N SER A 105 -21.51 -10.09 -1.39
CA SER A 105 -20.84 -9.01 -2.12
C SER A 105 -20.11 -9.64 -3.29
N LYS A 106 -20.56 -9.35 -4.52
CA LYS A 106 -19.81 -9.74 -5.73
C LYS A 106 -18.38 -9.24 -5.57
N SER A 107 -17.43 -10.18 -5.55
CA SER A 107 -16.00 -9.88 -5.42
C SER A 107 -15.59 -8.85 -6.47
N ARG A 108 -15.28 -7.63 -6.01
CA ARG A 108 -14.85 -6.51 -6.85
C ARG A 108 -13.32 -6.44 -6.85
N GLY A 109 -12.74 -6.11 -7.98
CA GLY A 109 -11.29 -5.86 -8.11
C GLY A 109 -10.80 -4.69 -7.25
N GLU A 110 -11.73 -3.81 -6.85
CA GLU A 110 -11.55 -2.75 -5.86
C GLU A 110 -10.91 -3.31 -4.58
N TYR A 111 -11.33 -4.48 -4.09
CA TYR A 111 -10.84 -5.02 -2.81
C TYR A 111 -9.36 -5.41 -2.88
N PRO A 112 -8.90 -6.27 -3.81
CA PRO A 112 -7.48 -6.57 -3.93
C PRO A 112 -6.62 -5.33 -4.21
N ALA A 113 -7.10 -4.39 -5.03
CA ALA A 113 -6.36 -3.16 -5.30
C ALA A 113 -6.15 -2.31 -4.03
N LEU A 114 -7.18 -2.16 -3.18
CA LEU A 114 -7.08 -1.45 -1.91
C LEU A 114 -6.11 -2.13 -0.94
N ILE A 115 -6.06 -3.47 -0.91
CA ILE A 115 -5.05 -4.19 -0.11
C ILE A 115 -3.64 -3.91 -0.62
N LEU A 116 -3.42 -3.92 -1.95
CA LEU A 116 -2.13 -3.59 -2.53
C LEU A 116 -1.70 -2.14 -2.20
N PHE A 117 -2.62 -1.17 -2.25
CA PHE A 117 -2.34 0.21 -1.84
C PHE A 117 -2.01 0.34 -0.35
N SER A 118 -2.72 -0.39 0.52
CA SER A 118 -2.37 -0.47 1.94
C SER A 118 -0.95 -0.99 2.16
N VAL A 119 -0.55 -2.05 1.43
CA VAL A 119 0.81 -2.60 1.51
C VAL A 119 1.85 -1.58 1.06
N ILE A 120 1.61 -0.87 -0.05
CA ILE A 120 2.51 0.20 -0.51
C ILE A 120 2.65 1.28 0.57
N GLY A 121 1.56 1.72 1.19
CA GLY A 121 1.59 2.71 2.28
C GLY A 121 2.44 2.25 3.46
N MET A 122 2.30 0.99 3.89
CA MET A 122 3.12 0.39 4.96
C MET A 122 4.61 0.35 4.60
N MET A 123 4.95 -0.03 3.36
CA MET A 123 6.34 -0.08 2.89
C MET A 123 6.98 1.33 2.86
N LEU A 124 6.26 2.32 2.33
CA LEU A 124 6.72 3.71 2.31
C LEU A 124 6.95 4.24 3.72
N MET A 125 6.05 3.95 4.65
CA MET A 125 6.15 4.41 6.04
C MET A 125 7.39 3.85 6.75
N THR A 126 7.73 2.57 6.52
CA THR A 126 8.88 1.93 7.18
C THR A 126 10.22 2.29 6.56
N ARG A 127 10.21 2.73 5.30
CA ARG A 127 11.40 3.25 4.60
C ARG A 127 11.56 4.77 4.75
N ALA A 128 10.57 5.46 5.30
CA ALA A 128 10.58 6.91 5.41
C ALA A 128 11.67 7.40 6.37
N ASN A 129 12.45 8.37 5.89
CA ASN A 129 13.51 9.02 6.67
C ASN A 129 13.21 10.52 6.90
N ASP A 130 12.07 11.01 6.40
CA ASP A 130 11.53 12.33 6.71
C ASP A 130 10.04 12.26 7.08
N LEU A 131 9.55 13.31 7.75
CA LEU A 131 8.16 13.37 8.24
C LEU A 131 7.12 13.43 7.11
N VAL A 132 7.49 13.93 5.93
CA VAL A 132 6.58 14.02 4.78
C VAL A 132 6.34 12.63 4.19
N MET A 133 7.39 11.82 4.08
CA MET A 133 7.28 10.43 3.63
C MET A 133 6.53 9.56 4.63
N VAL A 134 6.74 9.76 5.94
CA VAL A 134 5.92 9.11 6.97
C VAL A 134 4.44 9.47 6.79
N PHE A 135 4.14 10.76 6.61
CA PHE A 135 2.78 11.23 6.38
C PHE A 135 2.14 10.62 5.13
N LEU A 136 2.84 10.60 4.00
CA LEU A 136 2.34 10.03 2.75
C LEU A 136 2.07 8.53 2.86
N GLY A 137 2.96 7.77 3.52
CA GLY A 137 2.76 6.35 3.79
C GLY A 137 1.52 6.11 4.68
N LEU A 138 1.38 6.91 5.74
CA LEU A 138 0.23 6.85 6.65
C LEU A 138 -1.09 7.16 5.93
N GLU A 139 -1.15 8.21 5.10
CA GLU A 139 -2.37 8.58 4.40
C GLU A 139 -2.76 7.56 3.33
N LEU A 140 -1.80 7.03 2.57
CA LEU A 140 -2.08 6.00 1.57
C LEU A 140 -2.64 4.73 2.22
N LEU A 141 -2.06 4.30 3.34
CA LEU A 141 -2.56 3.19 4.14
C LEU A 141 -3.96 3.49 4.69
N SER A 142 -4.14 4.67 5.30
CA SER A 142 -5.35 5.03 6.01
C SER A 142 -6.54 5.18 5.07
N LEU A 143 -6.38 5.88 3.94
CA LEU A 143 -7.43 6.02 2.92
C LEU A 143 -7.86 4.64 2.37
N SER A 144 -6.90 3.75 2.12
CA SER A 144 -7.18 2.39 1.67
C SER A 144 -8.00 1.61 2.72
N LEU A 145 -7.63 1.72 3.99
CA LEU A 145 -8.34 1.08 5.10
C LEU A 145 -9.73 1.68 5.33
N TYR A 146 -9.91 3.00 5.20
CA TYR A 146 -11.23 3.64 5.36
C TYR A 146 -12.24 3.06 4.37
N VAL A 147 -11.82 2.85 3.12
CA VAL A 147 -12.66 2.24 2.10
C VAL A 147 -12.89 0.74 2.39
N LEU A 148 -11.86 0.02 2.85
CA LEU A 148 -11.98 -1.40 3.20
C LEU A 148 -12.94 -1.66 4.39
N VAL A 149 -12.94 -0.81 5.41
CA VAL A 149 -13.86 -0.93 6.57
C VAL A 149 -15.32 -0.73 6.14
N GLY A 150 -15.57 0.24 5.25
CA GLY A 150 -16.88 0.53 4.67
C GLY A 150 -17.24 -0.28 3.42
N PHE A 151 -16.52 -1.36 3.12
CA PHE A 151 -16.61 -2.03 1.82
C PHE A 151 -17.98 -2.66 1.54
N LEU A 152 -18.65 -3.18 2.58
CA LEU A 152 -19.96 -3.83 2.46
C LEU A 152 -21.09 -2.80 2.45
N ARG A 153 -21.31 -2.14 1.31
CA ARG A 153 -22.26 -1.01 1.16
C ARG A 153 -23.71 -1.31 1.60
N GLN A 154 -24.14 -2.57 1.55
CA GLN A 154 -25.49 -2.99 1.97
C GLN A 154 -25.60 -3.25 3.48
N ASN A 155 -24.47 -3.27 4.21
CA ASN A 155 -24.43 -3.50 5.63
C ASN A 155 -24.31 -2.16 6.37
N LEU A 156 -25.35 -1.80 7.12
CA LEU A 156 -25.40 -0.55 7.90
C LEU A 156 -24.23 -0.43 8.89
N TYR A 157 -23.85 -1.53 9.55
CA TYR A 157 -22.74 -1.54 10.49
C TYR A 157 -21.39 -1.28 9.81
N SER A 158 -21.19 -1.81 8.59
CA SER A 158 -19.97 -1.55 7.81
C SER A 158 -19.87 -0.08 7.42
N ASN A 159 -20.98 0.51 6.95
CA ASN A 159 -21.02 1.93 6.57
C ASN A 159 -20.78 2.87 7.77
N GLU A 160 -21.44 2.59 8.91
CA GLU A 160 -21.25 3.38 10.13
C GLU A 160 -19.82 3.25 10.66
N SER A 161 -19.24 2.04 10.63
CA SER A 161 -17.86 1.80 11.06
C SER A 161 -16.86 2.51 10.15
N GLY A 162 -17.07 2.48 8.83
CA GLY A 162 -16.23 3.19 7.86
C GLY A 162 -16.21 4.69 8.11
N LEU A 163 -17.38 5.29 8.37
CA LEU A 163 -17.48 6.72 8.71
C LEU A 163 -16.79 7.05 10.04
N LYS A 164 -17.02 6.25 11.09
CA LYS A 164 -16.35 6.45 12.39
C LYS A 164 -14.83 6.35 12.27
N TYR A 165 -14.34 5.38 11.50
CA TYR A 165 -12.91 5.16 11.31
C TYR A 165 -12.27 6.27 10.48
N LEU A 166 -12.94 6.75 9.42
CA LEU A 166 -12.52 7.91 8.65
C LEU A 166 -12.43 9.17 9.52
N LEU A 167 -13.46 9.47 10.33
CA LEU A 167 -13.48 10.67 11.17
C LEU A 167 -12.39 10.64 12.24
N LEU A 168 -12.24 9.50 12.93
CA LEU A 168 -11.20 9.33 13.95
C LEU A 168 -9.81 9.44 13.33
N GLY A 169 -9.61 8.81 12.17
CA GLY A 169 -8.35 8.82 11.45
C GLY A 169 -8.00 10.22 10.92
N ALA A 170 -8.93 10.93 10.29
CA ALA A 170 -8.71 12.30 9.81
C ALA A 170 -8.31 13.27 10.94
N PHE A 171 -8.93 13.15 12.12
CA PHE A 171 -8.52 13.91 13.31
C PHE A 171 -7.09 13.54 13.75
N SER A 172 -6.78 12.24 13.85
CA SER A 172 -5.45 11.75 14.23
C SER A 172 -4.36 12.24 13.26
N THR A 173 -4.62 12.17 11.95
CA THR A 173 -3.75 12.73 10.91
C THR A 173 -3.53 14.23 11.12
N GLY A 174 -4.60 14.98 11.44
CA GLY A 174 -4.50 16.40 11.72
C GLY A 174 -3.57 16.72 12.90
N PHE A 175 -3.67 15.95 14.00
CA PHE A 175 -2.74 16.07 15.13
C PHE A 175 -1.31 15.71 14.73
N PHE A 176 -1.11 14.64 13.96
CA PHE A 176 0.21 14.25 13.47
C PHE A 176 0.86 15.34 12.62
N LEU A 177 0.13 15.89 11.64
CA LEU A 177 0.62 16.97 10.78
C LEU A 177 0.93 18.24 11.58
N PHE A 178 0.09 18.60 12.55
CA PHE A 178 0.35 19.74 13.41
C PHE A 178 1.61 19.54 14.24
N GLY A 179 1.80 18.34 14.82
CA GLY A 179 3.02 17.97 15.53
C GLY A 179 4.26 18.03 14.64
N ALA A 180 4.17 17.45 13.44
CA ALA A 180 5.25 17.47 12.45
C ALA A 180 5.63 18.90 12.05
N ALA A 181 4.65 19.78 11.85
CA ALA A 181 4.88 21.19 11.54
C ALA A 181 5.57 21.94 12.69
N LEU A 182 5.16 21.67 13.94
CA LEU A 182 5.83 22.25 15.12
C LEU A 182 7.27 21.75 15.27
N THR A 183 7.53 20.46 15.06
CA THR A 183 8.90 19.91 15.11
C THR A 183 9.78 20.44 13.99
N TYR A 184 9.22 20.63 12.79
CA TYR A 184 9.97 21.20 11.68
C TYR A 184 10.27 22.69 11.86
N GLY A 185 9.38 23.44 12.52
CA GLY A 185 9.53 24.88 12.73
C GLY A 185 10.35 25.31 13.96
N ALA A 186 10.69 24.37 14.85
CA ALA A 186 11.47 24.61 16.08
C ALA A 186 12.97 24.52 15.83
#